data_AF-A0A7S2EYN0-F1
#
_entry.id   AF-A0A7S2EYN0-F1
#
_cell.length_a   1.000
_cell.length_b   1.000
_cell.length_c   1.000
_cell.angle_alpha   90.00
_cell.angle_beta   90.00
_cell.angle_gamma   90.00
#
_symmetry.space_group_name_H-M   'P 1'
#
loop_
_entity.id
_entity.type
_entity.pdbx_description
1 polymer ?
#
loop_
_entity_poly.entity_id
_entity_poly.type
_entity_poly.pdbx_seq_one_letter_code
_entity_poly.pdbx_strand_id
1 'polypeptide(L)'
;EDEEDWRSFRARLVAAEREERNRRIETAPPPPPKPDPKRKRSPSEAVAAFACQAGDDFAAPFQFLNLGILAYTGGGSALAQLQVTPGEEGRLKGTGKVGFGLWRSVYLSKQVSWRNRFLVFVDWTKAQIFGRDITRI
;
A
#
# COMPACT_ATOMS: atom_id res chain seq x y z
N GLU A 1 -1.41 39.68 -51.00
CA GLU A 1 -2.43 39.37 -49.97
C GLU A 1 -2.47 37.87 -49.68
N ASP A 2 -2.54 36.99 -50.68
CA ASP A 2 -2.62 35.52 -50.47
C ASP A 2 -1.43 34.88 -49.71
N GLU A 3 -0.22 35.42 -49.87
CA GLU A 3 0.97 34.87 -49.21
C GLU A 3 1.05 35.23 -47.71
N GLU A 4 0.55 36.42 -47.35
CA GLU A 4 0.44 36.85 -45.95
C GLU A 4 -0.67 36.07 -45.24
N ASP A 5 -1.78 35.79 -45.92
CA ASP A 5 -2.86 34.96 -45.40
C ASP A 5 -2.39 33.54 -45.09
N TRP A 6 -1.66 32.90 -46.01
CA TRP A 6 -1.08 31.57 -45.79
C TRP A 6 -0.05 31.53 -44.65
N ARG A 7 0.77 32.57 -44.52
CA ARG A 7 1.72 32.71 -43.39
C ARG A 7 0.97 32.89 -42.07
N SER A 8 -0.11 33.68 -42.05
CA SER A 8 -0.95 33.88 -40.88
C SER A 8 -1.68 32.60 -40.46
N PHE A 9 -2.17 31.83 -41.42
CA PHE A 9 -2.82 30.55 -41.18
C PHE A 9 -1.86 29.53 -40.58
N ARG A 10 -0.65 29.40 -41.15
CA ARG A 10 0.40 28.54 -40.57
C ARG A 10 0.81 29.00 -39.16
N ALA A 11 0.92 30.30 -38.92
CA ALA A 11 1.22 30.82 -37.59
C ALA A 11 0.12 30.46 -36.58
N ARG A 12 -1.16 30.55 -36.96
CA ARG A 12 -2.31 30.16 -36.11
C ARG A 12 -2.36 28.66 -35.87
N LEU A 13 -2.04 27.85 -36.88
CA LEU A 13 -2.01 26.40 -36.75
C LEU A 13 -0.91 25.95 -35.78
N VAL A 14 0.29 26.51 -35.91
CA VAL A 14 1.40 26.25 -34.97
C VAL A 14 1.07 26.74 -33.55
N ALA A 15 0.40 27.89 -33.42
CA ALA A 15 -0.05 28.39 -32.12
C ALA A 15 -1.09 27.46 -31.47
N ALA A 16 -2.06 26.98 -32.25
CA ALA A 16 -3.08 26.03 -31.79
C ALA A 16 -2.47 24.68 -31.37
N GLU A 17 -1.54 24.13 -32.15
CA GLU A 17 -0.82 22.89 -31.78
C GLU A 17 0.03 23.08 -30.50
N ARG A 18 0.62 24.27 -30.32
CA ARG A 18 1.40 24.61 -29.13
C ARG A 18 0.52 24.73 -27.89
N GLU A 19 -0.66 25.33 -28.02
CA GLU A 19 -1.67 25.38 -26.96
C GLU A 19 -2.18 23.99 -26.61
N GLU A 20 -2.48 23.16 -27.60
CA GLU A 20 -2.97 21.81 -27.37
C GLU A 20 -1.90 20.94 -26.69
N ARG A 21 -0.64 21.06 -27.12
CA ARG A 21 0.49 20.39 -26.48
C ARG A 21 0.67 20.85 -25.02
N ASN A 22 0.59 22.14 -24.74
CA ASN A 22 0.69 22.66 -23.38
C ASN A 22 -0.47 22.16 -22.51
N ARG A 23 -1.71 22.15 -23.06
CA ARG A 23 -2.89 21.61 -22.37
C ARG A 23 -2.70 20.12 -22.04
N ARG A 24 -2.17 19.32 -22.97
CA ARG A 24 -1.84 17.89 -22.73
C ARG A 24 -0.80 17.71 -21.62
N ILE A 25 0.20 18.58 -21.54
CA ILE A 25 1.24 18.55 -20.48
C ILE A 25 0.64 18.93 -19.11
N GLU A 26 -0.23 19.93 -19.05
CA GLU A 26 -0.86 20.40 -17.81
C GLU A 26 -1.90 19.41 -17.25
N THR A 27 -2.63 18.69 -18.12
CA THR A 27 -3.62 17.70 -17.69
C THR A 27 -3.03 16.31 -17.45
N ALA A 28 -1.80 16.06 -17.91
CA ALA A 28 -1.14 14.78 -17.66
C ALA A 28 -0.72 14.70 -16.19
N PRO A 29 -0.87 13.52 -15.54
CA PRO A 29 -0.26 13.33 -14.23
C PRO A 29 1.24 13.60 -14.35
N PRO A 30 1.85 14.32 -13.39
CA PRO A 30 3.27 14.64 -13.46
C PRO A 30 4.08 13.35 -13.59
N PRO A 31 5.17 13.34 -14.38
CA PRO A 31 6.01 12.16 -14.48
C PRO A 31 6.54 11.78 -13.10
N PRO A 32 6.71 10.47 -12.82
CA PRO A 32 7.24 10.04 -11.54
C PRO A 32 8.61 10.71 -11.29
N PRO A 33 8.91 11.10 -10.05
CA PRO A 33 10.19 11.69 -9.72
C PRO A 33 11.32 10.70 -10.05
N LYS A 34 12.43 11.21 -10.60
CA LYS A 34 13.62 10.39 -10.81
C LYS A 34 14.16 9.93 -9.45
N PRO A 35 14.72 8.72 -9.35
CA PRO A 35 15.38 8.29 -8.13
C PRO A 35 16.55 9.24 -7.82
N ASP A 36 16.76 9.54 -6.53
CA ASP A 36 17.94 10.30 -6.11
C ASP A 36 19.19 9.44 -6.40
N PRO A 37 20.19 9.96 -7.14
CA PRO A 37 21.39 9.21 -7.52
C PRO A 37 22.21 8.69 -6.34
N LYS A 38 22.08 9.29 -5.14
CA LYS A 38 22.81 8.86 -3.94
C LYS A 38 22.01 7.91 -3.05
N ARG A 39 20.74 7.66 -3.38
CA ARG A 39 19.84 6.86 -2.57
C ARG A 39 20.12 5.38 -2.74
N LYS A 40 20.44 4.71 -1.63
CA LYS A 40 20.55 3.24 -1.60
C LYS A 40 19.14 2.65 -1.64
N ARG A 41 18.91 1.68 -2.53
CA ARG A 41 17.61 0.99 -2.65
C ARG A 41 17.26 0.34 -1.33
N SER A 42 16.04 0.58 -0.85
CA SER A 42 15.52 -0.22 0.24
C SER A 42 15.20 -1.64 -0.26
N PRO A 43 15.16 -2.66 0.62
CA PRO A 43 14.76 -4.01 0.22
C PRO A 43 13.38 -4.06 -0.44
N SER A 44 12.45 -3.18 -0.02
CA SER A 44 11.12 -3.10 -0.65
C SER A 44 11.18 -2.58 -2.09
N GLU A 45 12.12 -1.69 -2.41
CA GLU A 45 12.32 -1.21 -3.78
C GLU A 45 12.97 -2.25 -4.68
N ALA A 46 13.86 -3.09 -4.14
CA ALA A 46 14.42 -4.21 -4.88
C ALA A 46 13.35 -5.23 -5.26
N VAL A 47 12.46 -5.56 -4.31
CA VAL A 47 11.31 -6.43 -4.56
C VAL A 47 10.34 -5.80 -5.56
N ALA A 48 10.10 -4.49 -5.46
CA ALA A 48 9.24 -3.75 -6.38
C ALA A 48 9.80 -3.69 -7.81
N ALA A 49 11.11 -3.46 -7.96
CA ALA A 49 11.79 -3.45 -9.25
C ALA A 49 11.76 -4.84 -9.92
N PHE A 50 11.95 -5.91 -9.13
CA PHE A 50 11.82 -7.28 -9.60
C PHE A 50 10.39 -7.59 -10.06
N ALA A 51 9.37 -7.20 -9.29
CA ALA A 51 7.97 -7.46 -9.61
C ALA A 51 7.47 -6.74 -10.87
N CYS A 52 8.03 -5.57 -11.20
CA CYS A 52 7.57 -4.74 -12.33
C CYS A 52 8.47 -4.76 -13.56
N GLN A 53 9.63 -5.41 -13.54
CA GLN A 53 10.66 -5.25 -14.59
C GLN A 53 10.88 -3.77 -14.96
N ALA A 54 10.83 -2.89 -13.95
CA ALA A 54 10.93 -1.45 -14.17
C ALA A 54 12.40 -1.03 -14.33
N GLY A 55 12.69 -0.22 -15.35
CA GLY A 55 14.02 0.36 -15.59
C GLY A 55 14.41 1.44 -14.57
N ASP A 56 15.71 1.75 -14.52
CA ASP A 56 16.35 2.57 -13.47
C ASP A 56 16.07 4.09 -13.56
N ASP A 57 15.34 4.56 -14.57
CA ASP A 57 15.18 5.99 -14.86
C ASP A 57 14.19 6.72 -13.93
N PHE A 58 13.25 5.98 -13.32
CA PHE A 58 12.18 6.53 -12.49
C PHE A 58 12.09 5.82 -11.13
N ALA A 59 11.67 6.56 -10.09
CA ALA A 59 11.39 5.94 -8.79
C ALA A 59 10.26 4.91 -8.96
N ALA A 60 10.44 3.73 -8.34
CA ALA A 60 9.43 2.69 -8.40
C ALA A 60 8.09 3.22 -7.86
N PRO A 61 6.95 3.00 -8.57
CA PRO A 61 5.66 3.45 -8.09
C PRO A 61 5.30 2.79 -6.76
N PHE A 62 4.41 3.41 -5.98
CA PHE A 62 3.88 2.78 -4.76
C PHE A 62 3.23 1.44 -5.10
N GLN A 63 3.72 0.37 -4.47
CA GLN A 63 3.17 -0.97 -4.63
C GLN A 63 2.51 -1.41 -3.33
N PHE A 64 1.26 -1.83 -3.43
CA PHE A 64 0.56 -2.38 -2.29
C PHE A 64 0.95 -3.85 -2.09
N LEU A 65 1.57 -4.14 -0.94
CA LEU A 65 1.82 -5.51 -0.52
C LEU A 65 0.62 -6.06 0.27
N ASN A 66 -0.14 -6.96 -0.35
CA ASN A 66 -1.27 -7.62 0.31
C ASN A 66 -0.78 -8.77 1.21
N LEU A 67 -0.67 -8.50 2.50
CA LEU A 67 -0.31 -9.49 3.54
C LEU A 67 -1.47 -10.44 3.90
N GLY A 68 -2.66 -10.22 3.34
CA GLY A 68 -3.86 -11.01 3.58
C GLY A 68 -4.84 -10.38 4.57
N ILE A 69 -5.79 -11.18 5.05
CA ILE A 69 -6.91 -10.74 5.90
C ILE A 69 -7.01 -11.58 7.17
N LEU A 70 -7.45 -10.97 8.27
CA LEU A 70 -7.81 -11.69 9.49
C LEU A 70 -9.12 -11.13 10.04
N ALA A 71 -10.06 -12.02 10.37
CA ALA A 71 -11.37 -11.66 10.89
C ALA A 71 -11.70 -12.52 12.11
N TYR A 72 -12.05 -11.88 13.23
CA TYR A 72 -12.59 -12.57 14.40
C TYR A 72 -14.05 -12.93 14.14
N THR A 73 -14.43 -14.19 14.32
CA THR A 73 -15.78 -14.70 14.00
C THR A 73 -16.64 -14.94 15.23
N GLY A 74 -16.12 -14.70 16.44
CA GLY A 74 -16.85 -14.94 17.69
C GLY A 74 -16.52 -16.30 18.32
N GLY A 75 -16.92 -16.49 19.58
CA GLY A 75 -16.76 -17.78 20.28
C GLY A 75 -15.32 -18.30 20.41
N GLY A 76 -14.30 -17.43 20.35
CA GLY A 76 -12.90 -17.86 20.36
C GLY A 76 -12.43 -18.47 19.02
N SER A 77 -13.11 -18.14 17.93
CA SER A 77 -12.77 -18.53 16.56
C SER A 77 -12.36 -17.31 15.74
N ALA A 78 -11.40 -17.48 14.83
CA ALA A 78 -11.08 -16.46 13.83
C ALA A 78 -10.64 -17.11 12.51
N LEU A 79 -10.83 -16.37 11.43
CA LEU A 79 -10.34 -16.70 10.11
C LEU A 79 -9.09 -15.86 9.84
N ALA A 80 -7.98 -16.52 9.54
CA ALA A 80 -6.71 -15.89 9.20
C ALA A 80 -6.25 -16.42 7.84
N GLN A 81 -6.05 -15.53 6.89
CA GLN A 81 -5.53 -15.83 5.58
C GLN A 81 -4.36 -14.88 5.33
N LEU A 82 -3.16 -15.34 5.58
CA LEU A 82 -1.92 -14.58 5.49
C LEU A 82 -1.15 -14.98 4.23
N GLN A 83 -0.49 -13.99 3.61
CA GLN A 83 0.45 -14.19 2.52
C GLN A 83 1.83 -13.81 3.04
N VAL A 84 2.66 -14.80 3.36
CA VAL A 84 3.99 -14.57 3.96
C VAL A 84 5.06 -14.35 2.89
N THR A 85 4.88 -14.93 1.70
CA THR A 85 5.80 -14.80 0.56
C THR A 85 5.01 -14.45 -0.70
N PRO A 86 5.54 -13.58 -1.59
CA PRO A 86 4.96 -13.38 -2.92
C PRO A 86 5.00 -14.68 -3.73
N GLY A 87 3.85 -15.31 -3.95
CA GLY A 87 3.71 -16.60 -4.67
C GLY A 87 2.59 -17.47 -4.09
N GLU A 88 2.07 -18.42 -4.88
CA GLU A 88 0.95 -19.29 -4.46
C GLU A 88 1.31 -20.20 -3.28
N GLU A 89 2.60 -20.50 -3.09
CA GLU A 89 3.12 -21.43 -2.09
C GLU A 89 3.20 -20.83 -0.66
N GLY A 90 3.08 -19.50 -0.51
CA GLY A 90 3.25 -18.78 0.75
C GLY A 90 1.98 -18.53 1.58
N ARG A 91 0.86 -19.20 1.25
CA ARG A 91 -0.47 -18.90 1.82
C ARG A 91 -0.74 -19.67 3.12
N LEU A 92 -0.55 -18.98 4.25
CA LEU A 92 -0.92 -19.49 5.57
C LEU A 92 -2.41 -19.27 5.83
N LYS A 93 -3.16 -20.37 5.98
CA LYS A 93 -4.58 -20.33 6.35
C LYS A 93 -4.78 -20.96 7.73
N GLY A 94 -5.38 -20.19 8.63
CA GLY A 94 -5.79 -20.65 9.96
C GLY A 94 -7.27 -20.39 10.16
N THR A 95 -8.00 -21.38 10.67
CA THR A 95 -9.42 -21.27 11.02
C THR A 95 -9.63 -21.74 12.46
N GLY A 96 -10.73 -21.34 13.10
CA GLY A 96 -11.06 -21.78 14.45
C GLY A 96 -10.16 -21.17 15.53
N LYS A 97 -9.84 -21.99 16.53
CA LYS A 97 -8.97 -21.62 17.65
C LYS A 97 -7.54 -21.29 17.23
N VAL A 98 -7.03 -21.96 16.19
CA VAL A 98 -5.69 -21.68 15.63
C VAL A 98 -5.68 -20.31 14.97
N GLY A 99 -6.70 -20.00 14.16
CA GLY A 99 -6.88 -18.66 13.60
C GLY A 99 -7.04 -17.59 14.69
N PHE A 100 -7.73 -17.91 15.79
CA PHE A 100 -7.90 -17.00 16.93
C PHE A 100 -6.59 -16.69 17.67
N GLY A 101 -5.75 -17.70 17.90
CA GLY A 101 -4.40 -17.50 18.45
C GLY A 101 -3.52 -16.66 17.51
N LEU A 102 -3.54 -16.95 16.20
CA LEU A 102 -2.83 -16.17 15.19
C LEU A 102 -3.30 -14.72 15.15
N TRP A 103 -4.61 -14.49 15.19
CA TRP A 103 -5.21 -13.16 15.25
C TRP A 103 -4.63 -12.37 16.43
N ARG A 104 -4.68 -12.90 17.67
CA ARG A 104 -4.14 -12.21 18.85
C ARG A 104 -2.65 -11.88 18.73
N SER A 105 -1.85 -12.82 18.23
CA SER A 105 -0.40 -12.64 18.07
C SER A 105 -0.05 -11.54 17.06
N VAL A 106 -0.78 -11.48 15.93
CA VAL A 106 -0.58 -10.44 14.91
C VAL A 106 -0.96 -9.07 15.46
N TYR A 107 -2.11 -8.95 16.13
CA TYR A 107 -2.56 -7.67 16.71
C TYR A 107 -1.62 -7.17 17.81
N LEU A 108 -1.04 -8.06 18.64
CA LEU A 108 -0.02 -7.68 19.62
C LEU A 108 1.27 -7.19 18.96
N SER A 109 1.67 -7.80 17.85
CA SER A 109 2.91 -7.43 17.15
C SER A 109 2.78 -6.16 16.33
N LYS A 110 1.56 -5.80 15.87
CA LYS A 110 1.29 -4.56 15.14
C LYS A 110 1.24 -3.31 16.02
N GLN A 111 1.31 -3.44 17.34
CA GLN A 111 1.26 -2.28 18.22
C GLN A 111 2.57 -1.49 18.18
N VAL A 112 2.45 -0.17 18.02
CA VAL A 112 3.59 0.75 17.85
C VAL A 112 4.35 0.97 19.16
N SER A 113 3.73 0.71 20.31
CA SER A 113 4.31 0.96 21.64
C SER A 113 4.30 -0.30 22.51
N TRP A 114 5.45 -0.57 23.14
CA TRP A 114 5.62 -1.64 24.12
C TRP A 114 4.68 -1.51 25.32
N ARG A 115 4.40 -0.27 25.76
CA ARG A 115 3.45 -0.01 26.85
C ARG A 115 2.05 -0.48 26.46
N ASN A 116 1.58 -0.13 25.26
CA ASN A 116 0.27 -0.57 24.77
C ASN A 116 0.22 -2.09 24.63
N ARG A 117 1.31 -2.70 24.14
CA ARG A 117 1.39 -4.15 23.94
C ARG A 117 1.21 -4.91 25.24
N PHE A 118 1.86 -4.45 26.31
CA PHE A 118 1.72 -5.04 27.63
C PHE A 118 0.34 -4.79 28.23
N LEU A 119 -0.21 -3.58 28.11
CA LEU A 119 -1.55 -3.27 28.61
C LEU A 119 -2.62 -4.15 27.96
N VAL A 120 -2.57 -4.34 26.65
CA VAL A 120 -3.52 -5.22 25.93
C VAL A 120 -3.32 -6.69 26.31
N PHE A 121 -2.08 -7.13 26.47
CA PHE A 121 -1.81 -8.49 26.92
C PHE A 121 -2.42 -8.75 28.30
N VAL A 122 -2.18 -7.85 29.26
CA VAL A 122 -2.72 -7.96 30.62
C VAL A 122 -4.24 -7.85 30.62
N ASP A 123 -4.82 -6.98 29.81
CA ASP A 123 -6.27 -6.86 29.64
C ASP A 123 -6.90 -8.18 29.18
N TRP A 124 -6.30 -8.83 28.17
CA TRP A 124 -6.77 -10.14 27.72
C TRP A 124 -6.60 -11.23 28.77
N THR A 125 -5.50 -11.22 29.53
CA THR A 125 -5.31 -12.16 30.65
C THR A 125 -6.36 -11.95 31.74
N LYS A 126 -6.64 -10.70 32.12
CA LYS A 126 -7.69 -10.36 33.09
C LYS A 126 -9.06 -10.82 32.60
N ALA A 127 -9.39 -10.53 31.33
CA ALA A 127 -10.66 -10.94 30.74
C ALA A 127 -10.83 -12.46 30.65
N GLN A 128 -9.73 -13.23 30.59
CA GLN A 128 -9.77 -14.69 30.64
C GLN A 128 -9.95 -15.24 32.06
N ILE A 129 -9.31 -14.63 33.06
CA ILE A 129 -9.37 -15.10 34.45
C ILE A 129 -10.68 -14.66 35.13
N PHE A 130 -11.04 -13.39 35.00
CA PHE A 130 -12.16 -12.78 35.73
C PHE A 130 -13.42 -12.61 34.87
N GLY A 131 -13.35 -12.92 33.57
CA GLY A 131 -14.39 -12.56 32.63
C GLY A 131 -14.30 -11.08 32.21
N ARG A 132 -15.14 -10.67 31.25
CA ARG A 132 -15.13 -9.29 30.75
C ARG A 132 -15.97 -8.40 31.65
N ASP A 133 -15.38 -7.32 32.16
CA ASP A 133 -16.14 -6.31 32.88
C ASP A 133 -17.11 -5.62 31.91
N ILE A 134 -18.40 -5.69 32.23
CA ILE A 134 -19.52 -5.13 31.46
C ILE A 134 -20.32 -4.12 32.28
N THR A 135 -19.75 -3.66 33.40
CA THR A 135 -20.35 -2.61 34.22
C THR A 135 -20.60 -1.38 33.35
N ARG A 136 -21.88 -1.12 33.05
CA ARG A 136 -22.35 0.12 32.47
C ARG A 136 -22.81 1.00 33.63
N ILE A 137 -22.14 2.14 33.80
CA ILE A 137 -22.63 3.24 34.63
C ILE A 137 -23.76 3.95 33.88
#